data_AF-A0A3N5HKS7-F1
#
_entry.id   AF-A0A3N5HKS7-F1
#
_cell.length_a   1.000
_cell.length_b   1.000
_cell.length_c   1.000
_cell.angle_alpha   90.00
_cell.angle_beta   90.00
_cell.angle_gamma   90.00
#
_symmetry.space_group_name_H-M   'P 1'
#
loop_
_entity.id
_entity.type
_entity.pdbx_description
1 polymer ?
#
loop_
_entity_poly.entity_id
_entity_poly.type
_entity_poly.pdbx_seq_one_letter_code
_entity_poly.pdbx_strand_id
1 'polypeptide(L)'
;MGWPARVGWALAGLGLGGCGEGAGGGSAHVGSRPAPVVIAASCTVDGVRVEVERGVEGGFGGESPCSYSGRFVSVWRDVYEERWGRVPLLESWTVRIRTPERVDGLGHSGLAWYDERLIELSQLHFELLPHELHHARQGKASTAHRGWCADFVPWELERHIQDERAQLGCDT
;
A
#
# COMPACT_ATOMS: atom_id res chain seq x y z
N MET A 1 -62.64 -10.15 5.40
CA MET A 1 -62.44 -8.69 5.24
C MET A 1 -60.92 -8.49 5.26
N GLY A 2 -60.15 -8.70 4.19
CA GLY A 2 -60.27 -8.16 2.83
C GLY A 2 -59.73 -6.74 2.84
N TRP A 3 -58.56 -6.48 2.25
CA TRP A 3 -58.05 -5.22 1.65
C TRP A 3 -56.74 -5.50 0.88
N PRO A 4 -56.37 -4.68 -0.13
CA PRO A 4 -56.08 -5.18 -1.47
C PRO A 4 -54.58 -5.24 -1.82
N ALA A 5 -54.31 -5.95 -2.92
CA ALA A 5 -53.04 -5.94 -3.64
C ALA A 5 -53.03 -4.91 -4.79
N ARG A 6 -51.80 -4.49 -5.12
CA ARG A 6 -51.27 -3.93 -6.40
C ARG A 6 -51.35 -2.41 -6.63
N VAL A 7 -50.18 -1.80 -6.83
CA VAL A 7 -49.68 -1.00 -7.99
C VAL A 7 -48.15 -0.91 -7.77
N GLY A 8 -47.22 -1.39 -8.61
CA GLY A 8 -47.02 -1.14 -10.03
C GLY A 8 -46.00 0.00 -10.21
N TRP A 9 -44.70 -0.31 -10.36
CA TRP A 9 -43.73 0.64 -10.90
C TRP A 9 -42.83 -0.02 -11.94
N ALA A 10 -42.71 0.70 -13.05
CA ALA A 10 -42.15 0.30 -14.32
C ALA A 10 -40.61 0.36 -14.34
N LEU A 11 -40.09 -0.36 -15.33
CA LEU A 11 -38.70 -0.38 -15.77
C LEU A 11 -38.20 0.99 -16.27
N ALA A 12 -36.86 1.04 -16.34
CA ALA A 12 -36.02 1.86 -17.22
C ALA A 12 -35.47 3.17 -16.63
N GLY A 13 -34.19 3.09 -16.29
CA GLY A 13 -33.29 4.22 -16.09
C GLY A 13 -31.86 3.74 -16.23
N LEU A 14 -31.46 3.44 -17.48
CA LEU A 14 -30.05 3.37 -17.88
C LEU A 14 -29.40 4.71 -17.50
N GLY A 15 -28.56 4.70 -16.48
CA GLY A 15 -27.76 5.83 -16.03
C GLY A 15 -26.35 5.35 -15.78
N LEU A 16 -25.53 5.44 -16.83
CA LEU A 16 -24.07 5.57 -16.85
C LEU A 16 -23.35 5.08 -15.58
N GLY A 17 -22.73 3.90 -15.69
CA GLY A 17 -21.82 3.36 -14.69
C GLY A 17 -20.79 4.42 -14.30
N GLY A 18 -20.87 4.83 -13.03
CA GLY A 18 -19.90 5.73 -12.45
C GLY A 18 -18.51 5.15 -12.58
N CYS A 19 -17.56 5.99 -12.97
CA CYS A 19 -16.14 5.73 -12.77
C CYS A 19 -15.95 5.47 -11.28
N GLY A 20 -15.78 4.19 -10.92
CA GLY A 20 -15.46 3.80 -9.56
C GLY A 20 -14.10 4.39 -9.20
N GLU A 21 -14.07 5.25 -8.19
CA GLU A 21 -12.87 5.54 -7.42
C GLU A 21 -12.43 4.23 -6.75
N GLY A 22 -11.55 3.49 -7.44
CA GLY A 22 -10.83 2.37 -6.88
C GLY A 22 -9.81 2.89 -5.89
N ALA A 23 -10.05 2.65 -4.60
CA ALA A 23 -9.07 2.85 -3.55
C ALA A 23 -8.05 1.71 -3.56
N GLY A 24 -6.75 2.07 -3.52
CA GLY A 24 -5.71 1.26 -2.85
C GLY A 24 -4.55 0.75 -3.72
N GLY A 25 -3.45 1.51 -3.79
CA GLY A 25 -2.15 1.11 -4.43
C GLY A 25 -1.23 2.28 -4.88
N GLY A 26 -0.61 2.93 -3.90
CA GLY A 26 0.56 3.80 -4.05
C GLY A 26 0.41 5.16 -4.75
N SER A 27 0.58 6.22 -3.95
CA SER A 27 0.88 7.57 -4.42
C SER A 27 2.31 7.91 -4.05
N ALA A 28 3.21 7.94 -5.03
CA ALA A 28 4.57 8.40 -4.78
C ALA A 28 4.58 9.94 -4.68
N HIS A 29 4.81 10.46 -3.47
CA HIS A 29 4.66 11.88 -3.16
C HIS A 29 5.96 12.66 -3.34
N VAL A 30 5.86 13.83 -4.01
CA VAL A 30 6.94 14.81 -4.17
C VAL A 30 6.46 16.17 -3.67
N GLY A 31 7.26 16.86 -2.83
CA GLY A 31 6.94 18.22 -2.38
C GLY A 31 5.80 18.33 -1.34
N SER A 32 5.32 17.21 -0.82
CA SER A 32 4.41 17.13 0.33
C SER A 32 5.09 16.35 1.44
N ARG A 33 4.79 16.71 2.69
CA ARG A 33 5.32 16.02 3.87
C ARG A 33 4.33 14.97 4.36
N PRO A 34 4.80 13.83 4.89
CA PRO A 34 3.95 12.87 5.56
C PRO A 34 3.21 13.54 6.72
N ALA A 35 1.99 13.11 6.98
CA ALA A 35 1.23 13.57 8.12
C ALA A 35 2.00 13.26 9.43
N PRO A 36 1.98 14.17 10.43
CA PRO A 36 2.62 13.89 11.70
C PRO A 36 1.89 12.76 12.43
N VAL A 37 2.67 11.88 13.04
CA VAL A 37 2.16 10.75 13.84
C VAL A 37 2.91 10.61 15.15
N VAL A 38 2.30 9.91 16.11
CA VAL A 38 2.97 9.55 17.36
C VAL A 38 3.58 8.17 17.21
N ILE A 39 4.91 8.08 17.20
CA ILE A 39 5.62 6.82 17.17
C ILE A 39 5.59 6.15 18.55
N ALA A 40 5.17 4.89 18.62
CA ALA A 40 5.15 4.11 19.84
C ALA A 40 6.42 3.29 20.05
N ALA A 41 7.00 2.78 18.97
CA ALA A 41 8.27 2.05 19.01
C ALA A 41 9.03 2.18 17.69
N SER A 42 10.31 1.83 17.73
CA SER A 42 11.17 1.72 16.55
C SER A 42 12.15 0.58 16.73
N CYS A 43 12.51 -0.08 15.64
CA CYS A 43 13.47 -1.19 15.61
C CYS A 43 14.26 -1.14 14.29
N THR A 44 15.29 -1.98 14.20
CA THR A 44 16.06 -2.16 12.97
C THR A 44 16.07 -3.65 12.64
N VAL A 45 15.63 -4.00 11.44
CA VAL A 45 15.59 -5.38 10.93
C VAL A 45 16.30 -5.41 9.59
N ASP A 46 17.33 -6.24 9.46
CA ASP A 46 18.15 -6.39 8.24
C ASP A 46 18.69 -5.06 7.68
N GLY A 47 19.02 -4.14 8.59
CA GLY A 47 19.51 -2.79 8.28
C GLY A 47 18.43 -1.76 7.94
N VAL A 48 17.15 -2.13 7.90
CA VAL A 48 16.03 -1.22 7.66
C VAL A 48 15.51 -0.69 8.99
N ARG A 49 15.38 0.63 9.10
CA ARG A 49 14.70 1.25 10.25
C ARG A 49 13.19 1.09 10.08
N VAL A 50 12.56 0.48 11.07
CA VAL A 50 11.11 0.34 11.16
C VAL A 50 10.59 1.21 12.30
N GLU A 51 9.60 2.05 12.00
CA GLU A 51 8.85 2.85 12.99
C GLU A 51 7.41 2.34 13.05
N VAL A 52 6.82 2.25 14.24
CA VAL A 52 5.42 1.86 14.40
C VAL A 52 4.62 2.97 15.05
N GLU A 53 3.53 3.38 14.40
CA GLU A 53 2.58 4.34 14.93
C GLU A 53 1.89 3.80 16.20
N ARG A 54 1.55 4.70 17.12
CA ARG A 54 0.74 4.38 18.29
C ARG A 54 -0.61 3.79 17.87
N GLY A 55 -0.89 2.59 18.36
CA GLY A 55 -2.09 1.84 18.03
C GLY A 55 -1.88 0.74 17.00
N VAL A 56 -0.69 0.63 16.41
CA VAL A 56 -0.29 -0.58 15.67
C VAL A 56 -0.21 -1.75 16.65
N GLU A 57 -0.81 -2.87 16.25
CA GLU A 57 -0.94 -4.06 17.08
C GLU A 57 0.28 -4.98 16.93
N GLY A 58 0.51 -5.78 17.97
CA GLY A 58 1.52 -6.82 17.98
C GLY A 58 1.06 -8.11 17.31
N GLY A 59 1.98 -9.07 17.24
CA GLY A 59 1.66 -10.41 16.78
C GLY A 59 0.88 -11.23 17.80
N PHE A 60 0.27 -12.31 17.33
CA PHE A 60 -0.32 -13.32 18.21
C PHE A 60 0.72 -13.83 19.23
N GLY A 61 0.29 -14.04 20.47
CA GLY A 61 1.18 -14.51 21.54
C GLY A 61 1.99 -13.42 22.25
N GLY A 62 1.65 -12.14 22.07
CA GLY A 62 2.26 -11.03 22.79
C GLY A 62 3.56 -10.50 22.17
N GLU A 63 3.82 -10.82 20.91
CA GLU A 63 4.94 -10.24 20.16
C GLU A 63 4.78 -8.72 20.10
N SER A 64 5.87 -7.97 20.33
CA SER A 64 5.81 -6.50 20.26
C SER A 64 5.44 -6.00 18.86
N PRO A 65 4.71 -4.87 18.72
CA PRO A 65 4.33 -4.31 17.43
C PRO A 65 5.50 -4.11 16.46
N CYS A 66 6.66 -3.69 16.96
CA CYS A 66 7.83 -3.48 16.09
C CYS A 66 8.45 -4.79 15.60
N SER A 67 8.56 -5.81 16.47
CA SER A 67 9.07 -7.13 16.08
C SER A 67 8.17 -7.76 15.01
N TYR A 68 6.86 -7.74 15.26
CA TYR A 68 5.86 -8.27 14.33
C TYR A 68 5.95 -7.58 12.98
N SER A 69 5.90 -6.24 12.97
CA SER A 69 6.02 -5.41 11.77
C SER A 69 7.33 -5.64 11.02
N GLY A 70 8.45 -5.64 11.75
CA GLY A 70 9.78 -5.82 11.18
C GLY A 70 9.96 -7.16 10.47
N ARG A 71 9.34 -8.23 10.99
CA ARG A 71 9.32 -9.54 10.32
C ARG A 71 8.63 -9.48 8.96
N PHE A 72 7.47 -8.84 8.86
CA PHE A 72 6.77 -8.70 7.57
C PHE A 72 7.51 -7.79 6.60
N VAL A 73 8.13 -6.71 7.09
CA VAL A 73 8.99 -5.86 6.27
C VAL A 73 10.14 -6.65 5.68
N SER A 74 10.81 -7.51 6.47
CA SER A 74 11.88 -8.38 6.00
C SER A 74 11.37 -9.37 4.92
N VAL A 75 10.27 -10.07 5.17
CA VAL A 75 9.66 -11.03 4.22
C VAL A 75 9.36 -10.37 2.87
N TRP A 76 8.66 -9.24 2.86
CA TRP A 76 8.24 -8.60 1.61
C TRP A 76 9.38 -7.90 0.88
N ARG A 77 10.38 -7.41 1.63
CA ARG A 77 11.62 -6.93 1.04
C ARG A 77 12.33 -8.06 0.31
N ASP A 78 12.49 -9.22 0.93
CA ASP A 78 13.17 -10.37 0.31
C ASP A 78 12.46 -10.80 -0.99
N VAL A 79 11.12 -10.84 -0.97
CA VAL A 79 10.31 -11.12 -2.17
C VAL A 79 10.63 -10.13 -3.30
N TYR A 80 10.69 -8.83 -2.99
CA TYR A 80 11.02 -7.81 -3.98
C TYR A 80 12.47 -7.93 -4.49
N GLU A 81 13.43 -8.08 -3.57
CA GLU A 81 14.85 -8.11 -3.88
C GLU A 81 15.25 -9.37 -4.67
N GLU A 82 14.50 -10.47 -4.58
CA GLU A 82 14.71 -11.66 -5.41
C GLU A 82 14.63 -11.35 -6.92
N ARG A 83 13.68 -10.48 -7.32
CA ARG A 83 13.50 -10.11 -8.73
C ARG A 83 14.38 -8.93 -9.13
N TRP A 84 14.43 -7.91 -8.29
CA TRP A 84 14.99 -6.61 -8.66
C TRP A 84 16.44 -6.41 -8.17
N GLY A 85 16.97 -7.37 -7.40
CA GLY A 85 18.23 -7.24 -6.69
C GLY A 85 18.10 -6.38 -5.45
N ARG A 86 19.15 -6.41 -4.62
CA ARG A 86 19.21 -5.64 -3.37
C ARG A 86 18.91 -4.17 -3.64
N VAL A 87 18.11 -3.56 -2.77
CA VAL A 87 17.80 -2.14 -2.82
C VAL A 87 18.64 -1.44 -1.75
N PRO A 88 19.91 -1.06 -2.02
CA PRO A 88 20.74 -0.35 -1.04
C PRO A 88 20.10 0.92 -0.51
N LEU A 89 19.12 1.47 -1.24
CA LEU A 89 18.32 2.61 -0.79
C LEU A 89 17.65 2.33 0.56
N LEU A 90 17.19 1.13 0.89
CA LEU A 90 16.50 0.88 2.17
C LEU A 90 17.38 1.00 3.41
N GLU A 91 18.70 0.91 3.28
CA GLU A 91 19.62 1.21 4.39
C GLU A 91 19.58 2.70 4.75
N SER A 92 19.04 3.54 3.87
CA SER A 92 18.83 4.99 4.08
C SER A 92 17.38 5.41 4.19
N TRP A 93 16.42 4.47 4.08
CA TRP A 93 14.99 4.75 4.20
C TRP A 93 14.42 4.19 5.50
N THR A 94 13.31 4.78 5.95
CA THR A 94 12.51 4.29 7.06
C THR A 94 11.23 3.67 6.51
N VAL A 95 10.84 2.51 7.03
CA VAL A 95 9.50 1.96 6.82
C VAL A 95 8.69 2.24 8.07
N ARG A 96 7.59 2.99 7.93
CA ARG A 96 6.69 3.31 9.02
C ARG A 96 5.38 2.56 8.85
N ILE A 97 5.04 1.79 9.88
CA ILE A 97 3.76 1.09 9.93
C ILE A 97 2.73 2.00 10.59
N ARG A 98 1.60 2.13 9.90
CA ARG A 98 0.50 3.04 10.18
C ARG A 98 -0.73 2.26 10.63
N THR A 99 -1.59 2.96 11.36
CA THR A 99 -2.95 2.52 11.72
C THR A 99 -3.90 3.73 11.58
N PRO A 100 -5.16 3.56 11.14
CA PRO A 100 -5.88 2.32 10.82
C PRO A 100 -5.53 1.77 9.43
N GLU A 101 -6.44 1.00 8.80
CA GLU A 101 -6.28 0.34 7.51
C GLU A 101 -5.72 1.23 6.37
N ARG A 102 -5.97 2.55 6.42
CA ARG A 102 -5.56 3.52 5.41
C ARG A 102 -4.54 4.49 5.97
N VAL A 103 -3.57 4.87 5.15
CA VAL A 103 -2.47 5.76 5.54
C VAL A 103 -2.75 7.23 5.20
N ASP A 104 -3.65 7.50 4.25
CA ASP A 104 -4.10 8.85 3.89
C ASP A 104 -5.62 8.96 3.68
N GLY A 105 -6.08 10.19 3.43
CA GLY A 105 -7.48 10.50 3.17
C GLY A 105 -7.98 10.12 1.76
N LEU A 106 -7.08 9.72 0.85
CA LEU A 106 -7.41 9.25 -0.50
C LEU A 106 -7.67 7.74 -0.52
N GLY A 107 -7.42 7.06 0.60
CA GLY A 107 -7.68 5.63 0.75
C GLY A 107 -6.52 4.76 0.31
N HIS A 108 -5.30 5.31 0.22
CA HIS A 108 -4.11 4.49 0.02
C HIS A 108 -3.77 3.73 1.31
N SER A 109 -3.22 2.53 1.14
CA SER A 109 -2.71 1.69 2.22
C SER A 109 -1.18 1.58 2.21
N GLY A 110 -0.52 2.19 1.23
CA GLY A 110 0.92 2.34 1.10
C GLY A 110 1.27 3.67 0.43
N LEU A 111 2.37 4.31 0.84
CA LEU A 111 2.90 5.56 0.26
C LEU A 111 4.43 5.62 0.35
N ALA A 112 5.08 6.10 -0.71
CA ALA A 112 6.51 6.42 -0.72
C ALA A 112 6.74 7.95 -0.77
N TRP A 113 7.48 8.46 0.22
CA TRP A 113 7.86 9.87 0.40
C TRP A 113 9.36 10.05 0.10
N TYR A 114 9.69 10.51 -1.11
CA TYR A 114 11.09 10.54 -1.58
C TYR A 114 11.99 11.49 -0.81
N ASP A 115 11.50 12.70 -0.57
CA ASP A 115 12.29 13.75 0.07
C ASP A 115 12.65 13.33 1.52
N GLU A 116 11.76 12.57 2.14
CA GLU A 116 11.84 12.14 3.55
C GLU A 116 12.47 10.76 3.70
N ARG A 117 12.73 10.06 2.58
CA ARG A 117 13.22 8.68 2.56
C ARG A 117 12.35 7.79 3.45
N LEU A 118 11.04 7.90 3.28
CA LEU A 118 10.05 7.23 4.12
C LEU A 118 9.08 6.44 3.24
N ILE A 119 8.81 5.20 3.63
CA ILE A 119 7.67 4.42 3.15
C ILE A 119 6.69 4.30 4.30
N GLU A 120 5.43 4.63 4.08
CA GLU A 120 4.34 4.39 5.02
C GLU A 120 3.49 3.22 4.52
N LEU A 121 3.20 2.26 5.39
CA LEU A 121 2.38 1.09 5.09
C LEU A 121 1.34 0.89 6.18
N SER A 122 0.13 0.51 5.80
CA SER A 122 -0.89 0.05 6.73
C SER A 122 -0.47 -1.27 7.36
N GLN A 123 -0.72 -1.42 8.66
CA GLN A 123 -0.52 -2.69 9.37
C GLN A 123 -1.37 -3.86 8.83
N LEU A 124 -2.39 -3.57 8.01
CA LEU A 124 -3.23 -4.59 7.37
C LEU A 124 -2.75 -4.95 5.96
N HIS A 125 -1.80 -4.18 5.40
CA HIS A 125 -1.39 -4.29 4.00
C HIS A 125 0.13 -4.31 3.83
N PHE A 126 0.81 -5.22 4.52
CA PHE A 126 2.27 -5.38 4.38
C PHE A 126 2.68 -5.84 2.97
N GLU A 127 1.77 -6.52 2.26
CA GLU A 127 1.92 -6.98 0.88
C GLU A 127 2.12 -5.83 -0.12
N LEU A 128 1.82 -4.59 0.26
CA LEU A 128 2.10 -3.40 -0.56
C LEU A 128 3.55 -2.95 -0.50
N LEU A 129 4.38 -3.48 0.42
CA LEU A 129 5.78 -3.06 0.48
C LEU A 129 6.52 -3.19 -0.86
N PRO A 130 6.41 -4.29 -1.64
CA PRO A 130 7.04 -4.38 -2.94
C PRO A 130 6.67 -3.25 -3.92
N HIS A 131 5.41 -2.79 -3.89
CA HIS A 131 4.96 -1.62 -4.66
C HIS A 131 5.73 -0.36 -4.25
N GLU A 132 5.74 -0.06 -2.95
CA GLU A 132 6.40 1.14 -2.43
C GLU A 132 7.93 1.09 -2.58
N LEU A 133 8.51 -0.11 -2.54
CA LEU A 133 9.92 -0.33 -2.88
C LEU A 133 10.20 -0.06 -4.36
N HIS A 134 9.27 -0.42 -5.24
CA HIS A 134 9.41 -0.13 -6.66
C HIS A 134 9.39 1.38 -6.93
N HIS A 135 8.51 2.10 -6.25
CA HIS A 135 8.55 3.56 -6.18
C HIS A 135 9.93 4.06 -5.70
N ALA A 136 10.34 3.66 -4.50
CA ALA A 136 11.61 4.09 -3.90
C ALA A 136 12.83 3.87 -4.83
N ARG A 137 12.87 2.73 -5.55
CA ARG A 137 13.92 2.38 -6.52
C ARG A 137 13.90 3.28 -7.75
N GLN A 138 12.73 3.49 -8.37
CA GLN A 138 12.60 4.28 -9.59
C GLN A 138 12.73 5.80 -9.33
N GLY A 139 12.62 6.22 -8.07
CA GLY A 139 12.75 7.62 -7.70
C GLY A 139 11.55 8.45 -8.15
N LYS A 140 11.67 9.79 -8.12
CA LYS A 140 10.57 10.73 -8.39
C LYS A 140 9.85 10.51 -9.73
N ALA A 141 10.50 9.90 -10.72
CA ALA A 141 9.89 9.57 -12.01
C ALA A 141 8.79 8.51 -11.89
N SER A 142 8.79 7.73 -10.81
CA SER A 142 7.87 6.63 -10.59
C SER A 142 6.43 7.05 -10.32
N THR A 143 6.18 8.33 -9.99
CA THR A 143 4.82 8.85 -9.76
C THR A 143 3.92 8.72 -10.99
N ALA A 144 4.49 8.58 -12.18
CA ALA A 144 3.75 8.35 -13.41
C ALA A 144 3.63 6.87 -13.81
N HIS A 145 4.09 5.94 -12.95
CA HIS A 145 4.06 4.48 -13.13
C HIS A 145 4.54 3.99 -14.51
N ARG A 146 5.44 4.74 -15.16
CA ARG A 146 5.91 4.41 -16.51
C ARG A 146 6.69 3.10 -16.51
N GLY A 147 6.28 2.16 -17.36
CA GLY A 147 6.91 0.84 -17.49
C GLY A 147 6.42 -0.20 -16.47
N TRP A 148 5.54 0.16 -15.54
CA TRP A 148 5.03 -0.76 -14.52
C TRP A 148 4.21 -1.90 -15.14
N CYS A 149 3.34 -1.57 -16.10
CA CYS A 149 2.49 -2.55 -16.77
C CYS A 149 3.26 -3.61 -17.57
N ALA A 150 4.48 -3.30 -18.02
CA ALA A 150 5.27 -4.22 -18.83
C ALA A 150 6.02 -5.24 -17.97
N ASP A 151 6.56 -4.80 -16.82
CA ASP A 151 7.49 -5.63 -16.04
C ASP A 151 7.05 -5.85 -14.59
N PHE A 152 6.55 -4.82 -13.90
CA PHE A 152 6.21 -4.91 -12.48
C PHE A 152 4.90 -5.66 -12.25
N VAL A 153 3.83 -5.25 -12.94
CA VAL A 153 2.49 -5.82 -12.77
C VAL A 153 2.44 -7.31 -13.12
N PRO A 154 3.02 -7.79 -14.23
CA PRO A 154 3.04 -9.23 -14.51
C PRO A 154 3.75 -10.04 -13.42
N TRP A 155 4.84 -9.51 -12.86
CA TRP A 155 5.57 -10.16 -11.77
C TRP A 155 4.76 -10.19 -10.47
N GLU A 156 4.08 -9.09 -10.14
CA GLU A 156 3.21 -8.99 -8.96
C GLU A 156 2.07 -10.02 -9.00
N LEU A 157 1.44 -10.15 -10.18
CA LEU A 157 0.39 -11.14 -10.44
C LEU A 157 0.91 -12.58 -10.37
N GLU A 158 2.08 -12.87 -10.95
CA GLU A 158 2.74 -14.19 -10.86
C GLU A 158 3.01 -14.58 -9.41
N ARG A 159 3.34 -13.62 -8.56
CA ARG A 159 3.61 -13.81 -7.13
C ARG A 159 2.35 -13.79 -6.26
N HIS A 160 1.16 -13.59 -6.83
CA HIS A 160 -0.11 -13.48 -6.11
C HIS A 160 -0.08 -12.43 -4.99
N ILE A 161 0.58 -11.30 -5.23
CA ILE A 161 0.71 -10.22 -4.24
C ILE A 161 -0.54 -9.34 -4.28
N GLN A 162 -0.78 -8.69 -5.42
CA GLN A 162 -1.94 -7.83 -5.66
C GLN A 162 -2.24 -7.75 -7.16
N ASP A 163 -3.49 -7.40 -7.51
CA ASP A 163 -3.86 -7.04 -8.89
C ASP A 163 -4.12 -5.55 -8.97
N GLU A 164 -3.09 -4.79 -9.33
CA GLU A 164 -3.14 -3.32 -9.40
C GLU A 164 -3.37 -2.80 -10.83
N ARG A 165 -3.70 -3.67 -11.80
CA ARG A 165 -3.83 -3.27 -13.22
C ARG A 165 -4.76 -2.07 -13.41
N ALA A 166 -5.93 -2.11 -12.78
CA ALA A 166 -6.93 -1.05 -12.88
C ALA A 166 -6.40 0.28 -12.34
N GLN A 167 -5.62 0.24 -11.26
CA GLN A 167 -5.07 1.43 -10.64
C GLN A 167 -3.89 2.02 -11.39
N LEU A 168 -3.03 1.16 -11.92
CA LEU A 168 -1.84 1.55 -12.69
C LEU A 168 -2.17 1.92 -14.14
N GLY A 169 -3.45 1.82 -14.54
CA GLY A 169 -3.91 2.11 -15.89
C GLY A 169 -3.38 1.12 -16.93
N CYS A 170 -3.13 -0.12 -16.51
CA CYS A 170 -2.70 -1.19 -17.40
C CYS A 170 -3.90 -1.78 -18.12
N ASP A 171 -3.80 -1.93 -19.44
CA ASP A 171 -4.80 -2.66 -20.22
C ASP A 171 -4.89 -4.11 -19.68
N THR A 172 -6.12 -4.57 -19.41
CA THR A 172 -6.41 -5.87 -18.78
C THR A 172 -6.52 -7.00 -19.78
#